data_AF-A0A227HPI6-F1
#
_entry.id   AF-A0A227HPI6-F1
#
_cell.length_a   1.000
_cell.length_b   1.000
_cell.length_c   1.000
_cell.angle_alpha   90.00
_cell.angle_beta   90.00
_cell.angle_gamma   90.00
#
_symmetry.space_group_name_H-M   'P 1'
#
loop_
_entity.id
_entity.type
_entity.pdbx_description
1 polymer ?
#
loop_
_entity_poly.entity_id
_entity_poly.type
_entity_poly.pdbx_seq_one_letter_code
_entity_poly.pdbx_strand_id
1 'polypeptide(L)' 'GEMGRVAHLHNTKPINTSLAVLRSPQIPSVLVETGFISNPTEEKLLFQRAHQDKLAQAISKAVVKYLKDNPPEGTV' A
#
# COMPACT_ATOMS: atom_id res chain seq x y z
N GLY A 1 9.76 2.25 -3.54
CA GLY A 1 8.55 2.87 -2.97
C GLY A 1 8.56 2.74 -1.46
N GLU A 2 7.75 3.53 -0.75
CA GLU A 2 7.75 3.60 0.73
C GLU A 2 7.60 2.20 1.39
N MET A 3 6.75 1.33 0.84
CA MET A 3 6.48 -0.01 1.38
C MET A 3 7.70 -0.95 1.38
N GLY A 4 8.54 -0.91 0.34
CA GLY A 4 9.71 -1.79 0.23
C GLY A 4 10.81 -1.50 1.25
N ARG A 5 10.66 -0.41 2.03
CA ARG A 5 11.55 -0.07 3.15
C ARG A 5 11.08 -0.66 4.49
N VAL A 6 9.84 -1.17 4.54
CA VAL A 6 9.17 -1.62 5.76
C VAL A 6 8.88 -3.11 5.74
N ALA A 7 8.49 -3.65 4.59
CA ALA A 7 8.16 -5.06 4.41
C ALA A 7 8.82 -5.61 3.15
N HIS A 8 9.01 -6.93 3.12
CA HIS A 8 9.41 -7.63 1.92
C HIS A 8 8.27 -7.56 0.89
N LEU A 9 8.58 -7.11 -0.32
CA LEU A 9 7.58 -7.03 -1.39
C LEU A 9 7.58 -8.35 -2.17
N HIS A 10 6.44 -9.03 -2.20
CA HIS A 10 6.26 -10.18 -3.09
C HIS A 10 6.44 -9.78 -4.56
N ASN A 11 5.96 -8.59 -4.91
CA ASN A 11 6.11 -8.00 -6.24
C ASN A 11 6.63 -6.57 -6.10
N THR A 12 7.73 -6.27 -6.81
CA THR A 12 8.33 -4.93 -6.81
C THR A 12 7.65 -3.97 -7.80
N LYS A 13 6.84 -4.49 -8.72
CA LYS A 13 6.02 -3.74 -9.67
C LYS A 13 4.53 -3.99 -9.39
N PRO A 14 3.65 -2.99 -9.63
CA PRO A 14 2.21 -3.19 -9.53
C PRO A 14 1.74 -4.30 -10.48
N ILE A 15 0.83 -5.15 -10.02
CA ILE A 15 0.15 -6.12 -10.86
C ILE A 15 -1.23 -5.55 -11.22
N ASN A 16 -1.51 -5.47 -12.53
CA ASN A 16 -2.83 -5.12 -13.01
C ASN A 16 -3.73 -6.35 -12.90
N THR A 17 -4.67 -6.32 -11.94
CA THR A 17 -5.63 -7.41 -11.70
C THR A 17 -7.06 -6.88 -11.76
N SER A 18 -8.01 -7.70 -12.19
CA SER A 18 -9.42 -7.33 -12.28
C SER A 18 -10.16 -7.61 -10.97
N LEU A 19 -9.67 -7.06 -9.86
CA LEU A 19 -10.35 -7.19 -8.56
C LEU A 19 -11.55 -6.25 -8.47
N ALA A 20 -12.70 -6.75 -8.03
CA ALA A 20 -13.93 -5.97 -7.91
C ALA A 20 -13.76 -4.70 -7.07
N VAL A 21 -12.97 -4.79 -5.99
CA VAL A 21 -12.66 -3.67 -5.09
C VAL A 21 -11.85 -2.54 -5.75
N LEU A 22 -11.23 -2.79 -6.90
CA LEU A 22 -10.44 -1.81 -7.65
C LEU A 22 -11.22 -1.17 -8.80
N ARG A 23 -12.49 -1.53 -9.00
CA ARG A 23 -13.30 -1.08 -10.14
C ARG A 23 -14.03 0.21 -9.83
N SER A 24 -13.30 1.32 -9.73
CA SER A 24 -13.88 2.67 -9.80
C SER A 24 -13.24 3.43 -10.95
N PRO A 25 -14.00 3.80 -12.00
CA PRO A 25 -13.44 4.50 -13.16
C PRO A 25 -13.01 5.94 -12.85
N GLN A 26 -13.51 6.52 -11.75
CA GLN A 26 -13.26 7.93 -11.38
C GLN A 26 -12.30 8.08 -10.19
N ILE A 27 -11.98 6.99 -9.47
CA ILE A 27 -11.15 7.04 -8.26
C ILE A 27 -9.94 6.12 -8.44
N PRO A 28 -8.70 6.65 -8.42
CA PRO A 28 -7.50 5.84 -8.40
C PRO A 28 -7.56 4.85 -7.22
N SER A 29 -7.51 3.55 -7.53
CA SER A 29 -7.70 2.48 -6.55
C SER A 29 -6.53 1.51 -6.59
N VAL A 30 -6.01 1.13 -5.42
CA VAL A 30 -4.93 0.14 -5.29
C VAL A 30 -5.24 -0.83 -4.17
N LEU A 31 -4.80 -2.08 -4.31
CA LEU A 31 -4.77 -3.06 -3.23
C LEU A 31 -3.32 -3.21 -2.75
N VAL A 32 -3.12 -3.14 -1.44
CA VAL A 32 -1.81 -3.30 -0.82
C VAL A 32 -1.79 -4.59 -0.01
N GLU A 33 -0.96 -5.54 -0.41
CA GLU A 33 -0.64 -6.72 0.40
C GLU A 33 0.46 -6.32 1.40
N THR A 34 0.15 -6.38 2.69
CA THR A 34 1.07 -5.93 3.76
C THR A 34 1.97 -7.05 4.30
N GLY A 35 1.69 -8.29 3.92
CA GLY A 35 2.41 -9.51 4.34
C GLY A 35 1.51 -10.74 4.19
N PHE A 36 2.10 -11.93 4.33
CA PHE A 36 1.43 -13.22 4.22
C PHE A 36 1.22 -13.86 5.59
N ILE A 37 -0.05 -14.06 5.98
CA ILE A 37 -0.41 -14.80 7.20
C ILE A 37 0.06 -16.26 7.15
N SER A 38 0.16 -16.84 5.94
CA SER A 38 0.69 -18.20 5.76
C SER A 38 2.19 -18.32 6.03
N ASN A 39 2.93 -17.21 6.15
CA ASN A 39 4.32 -17.18 6.55
C ASN A 39 4.41 -16.85 8.05
N PRO A 40 4.83 -17.78 8.93
CA PRO A 40 4.86 -17.55 10.39
C PRO A 40 5.72 -16.37 10.84
N THR A 41 6.72 -15.97 10.04
CA THR A 41 7.55 -14.80 10.35
C THR A 41 6.81 -13.51 10.06
N GLU A 42 6.14 -13.43 8.92
CA GLU A 42 5.36 -12.26 8.53
C GLU A 42 4.08 -12.14 9.37
N GLU A 43 3.41 -13.24 9.65
CA GLU A 43 2.26 -13.30 10.56
C GLU A 43 2.60 -12.64 11.91
N LYS A 44 3.72 -13.04 12.55
CA LYS A 44 4.17 -12.45 13.81
C LYS A 44 4.39 -10.93 13.70
N LEU A 45 4.90 -10.45 12.57
CA LEU A 45 5.07 -9.01 12.32
C LEU A 45 3.72 -8.31 12.16
N LEU A 46 2.76 -8.92 11.45
CA LEU A 46 1.42 -8.36 11.24
C LEU A 46 0.66 -8.18 12.56
N PHE A 47 0.98 -8.96 13.61
CA PHE A 47 0.40 -8.80 14.95
C PHE A 47 1.13 -7.78 15.85
N GLN A 48 2.27 -7.21 15.42
CA GLN A 48 3.03 -6.24 16.21
C GLN A 48 2.62 -4.80 15.88
N ARG A 49 2.15 -4.05 16.89
CA ARG A 49 1.77 -2.62 16.74
C ARG A 49 2.87 -1.78 16.08
N ALA A 50 4.13 -1.95 16.52
CA ALA A 50 5.25 -1.20 15.96
C ALA A 50 5.49 -1.48 14.46
N HIS A 51 5.14 -2.67 13.97
CA HIS A 51 5.22 -2.98 12.54
C HIS A 51 4.03 -2.39 11.79
N GLN A 52 2.82 -2.50 12.33
CA GLN A 52 1.61 -1.86 11.80
C GLN A 52 1.79 -0.34 11.65
N ASP A 53 2.41 0.32 12.64
CA ASP A 53 2.70 1.76 12.60
C ASP A 53 3.64 2.11 11.43
N LYS A 54 4.68 1.29 11.19
CA LYS A 54 5.58 1.49 10.05
C LYS A 54 4.86 1.33 8.72
N LEU A 55 3.98 0.33 8.60
CA LEU A 55 3.17 0.11 7.39
C LEU A 55 2.23 1.29 7.14
N ALA A 56 1.50 1.73 8.17
CA ALA A 56 0.61 2.88 8.10
C ALA A 56 1.34 4.17 7.68
N GLN A 57 2.51 4.43 8.26
CA GLN A 57 3.34 5.57 7.87
C GLN A 57 3.82 5.49 6.42
N ALA A 58 4.23 4.31 5.95
CA ALA A 58 4.66 4.11 4.58
C ALA A 58 3.51 4.34 3.58
N ILE A 59 2.32 3.80 3.88
CA ILE A 59 1.11 4.00 3.07
C ILE A 59 0.73 5.48 3.04
N SER A 60 0.68 6.14 4.20
CA SER A 60 0.36 7.56 4.30
C SER A 60 1.32 8.43 3.48
N LYS A 61 2.63 8.21 3.59
CA LYS A 61 3.65 8.91 2.79
C LYS A 61 3.45 8.68 1.29
N ALA A 62 3.15 7.45 0.88
CA ALA A 62 2.91 7.13 -0.52
C ALA A 62 1.66 7.84 -1.08
N VAL A 63 0.56 7.88 -0.32
CA VAL A 63 -0.68 8.59 -0.70
C VAL A 63 -0.43 10.10 -0.80
N VAL A 64 0.21 10.70 0.19
CA VAL A 64 0.56 12.13 0.16
C VAL A 64 1.45 12.46 -1.04
N LYS A 65 2.45 11.60 -1.33
CA LYS A 65 3.28 11.78 -2.52
C LYS A 65 2.47 11.68 -3.81
N TYR A 66 1.58 10.69 -3.93
CA TYR A 66 0.73 10.53 -5.10
C TYR A 66 -0.15 11.76 -5.35
N LEU A 67 -0.80 12.29 -4.31
CA LEU A 67 -1.64 13.48 -4.41
C LEU A 67 -0.87 14.75 -4.76
N LYS A 68 0.39 14.88 -4.31
CA LYS A 68 1.26 15.99 -4.71
C LYS A 68 1.66 15.89 -6.18
N ASP A 69 1.97 14.68 -6.65
CA ASP A 69 2.37 14.43 -8.03
C ASP A 69 1.14 14.44 -8.99
N ASN A 70 -0.07 14.21 -8.46
CA ASN A 70 -1.35 14.14 -9.18
C ASN A 70 -2.43 14.91 -8.38
N PRO A 71 -2.37 16.25 -8.35
CA PRO A 71 -3.33 17.04 -7.60
C PRO A 71 -4.76 16.78 -8.11
N PRO A 72 -5.74 16.55 -7.22
CA PRO A 72 -7.14 16.49 -7.61
C PRO A 72 -7.57 17.71 -8.42
N GLU A 73 -8.46 17.53 -9.39
CA GLU A 73 -9.04 18.65 -10.14
C GLU A 73 -9.59 19.71 -9.18
N GLY A 74 -9.15 20.97 -9.35
CA GLY A 74 -9.53 22.09 -8.50
C GLY A 74 -8.69 22.30 -7.22
N THR A 75 -7.53 21.64 -7.08
CA THR A 75 -6.63 21.84 -5.92
C THR A 75 -5.31 22.56 -6.21
N VAL A 76 -5.26 23.43 -7.22
CA VAL A 76 -4.25 24.50 -7.36
C VAL A 76 -4.91 25.83 -7.71
#